data_AF-A0A3B9G1A8-F1
#
_entry.id   AF-A0A3B9G1A8-F1
#
_cell.length_a   1.000
_cell.length_b   1.000
_cell.length_c   1.000
_cell.angle_alpha   90.00
_cell.angle_beta   90.00
_cell.angle_gamma   90.00
#
_symmetry.space_group_name_H-M   'P 1'
#
loop_
_entity.id
_entity.type
_entity.pdbx_description
1 polymer ?
#
loop_
_entity_poly.entity_id
_entity_poly.type
_entity_poly.pdbx_seq_one_letter_code
_entity_poly.pdbx_strand_id
1 'polypeptide(L)'
;IQNKYVYSDEAVHRNGYIFKGWYLDKKFKNPAWTPDDDVPPARALNNMTLYAKWEAKDYYVMMHANADDAYILVTDVSSGEQRPSPSDFVSATYGKAMALTAKAIRPGYTFKGWAETADGAVKYKSGTKYKNFAEDPEQYGTVDLYAVWSANTYTISIKVNGGTVQDLKVSSGTAKTTYTVEDTSAFRYLSEPGLYSRAGYVFDGLYTDKALTKPFDQTTLLNPPANITVYIKWVKE
;
A
#
# COMPACT_ATOMS: atom_id res chain seq x y z
N ILE A 1 -22.84 1.37 -56.35
CA ILE A 1 -22.07 1.90 -55.20
C ILE A 1 -22.90 1.62 -53.95
N GLN A 2 -22.63 0.52 -53.26
CA GLN A 2 -23.26 0.25 -51.97
C GLN A 2 -22.58 1.15 -50.93
N ASN A 3 -23.24 2.26 -50.56
CA ASN A 3 -22.82 3.03 -49.39
C ASN A 3 -23.19 2.22 -48.15
N LYS A 4 -22.28 1.35 -47.74
CA LYS A 4 -22.33 0.66 -46.45
C LYS A 4 -21.93 1.70 -45.39
N TYR A 5 -22.89 2.51 -44.94
CA TYR A 5 -22.67 3.37 -43.78
C TYR A 5 -22.58 2.47 -42.56
N VAL A 6 -21.36 2.32 -42.06
CA VAL A 6 -21.08 1.59 -40.82
C VAL A 6 -21.23 2.60 -39.69
N TYR A 7 -22.46 2.84 -39.25
CA TYR A 7 -22.73 3.37 -37.91
C TYR A 7 -22.69 2.22 -36.90
N SER A 8 -21.71 1.31 -37.00
CA SER A 8 -21.52 0.30 -35.97
C SER A 8 -20.72 0.90 -34.83
N ASP A 9 -21.09 0.53 -33.61
CA ASP A 9 -20.42 0.89 -32.36
C ASP A 9 -18.90 0.58 -32.40
N GLU A 10 -18.49 -0.35 -33.27
CA GLU A 10 -17.11 -0.78 -33.47
C GLU A 10 -16.21 0.26 -34.16
N ALA A 11 -16.75 1.27 -34.84
CA ALA A 11 -15.95 2.21 -35.64
C ALA A 11 -15.51 3.47 -34.87
N VAL A 12 -16.05 3.74 -33.67
CA VAL A 12 -15.79 4.97 -32.92
C VAL A 12 -15.25 4.62 -31.54
N HIS A 13 -13.96 4.85 -31.33
CA HIS A 13 -13.28 4.53 -30.07
C HIS A 13 -12.60 5.77 -29.47
N ARG A 14 -12.74 5.92 -28.15
CA ARG A 14 -12.04 6.93 -27.35
C ARG A 14 -11.74 6.34 -25.98
N ASN A 15 -10.47 6.03 -25.72
CA ASN A 15 -10.01 5.38 -24.48
C ASN A 15 -10.59 6.04 -23.23
N GLY A 16 -11.19 5.23 -22.37
CA GLY A 16 -11.81 5.66 -21.11
C GLY A 16 -13.16 6.38 -21.26
N TYR A 17 -13.75 6.41 -22.46
CA TYR A 17 -15.09 6.98 -22.69
C TYR A 17 -16.01 5.98 -23.38
N ILE A 18 -17.31 6.13 -23.09
CA ILE A 18 -18.42 5.42 -23.73
C ILE A 18 -18.98 6.34 -24.81
N PHE A 19 -19.15 5.83 -26.02
CA PHE A 19 -19.82 6.57 -27.07
C PHE A 19 -21.32 6.67 -26.76
N LYS A 20 -21.87 7.89 -26.75
CA LYS A 20 -23.30 8.12 -26.46
C LYS A 20 -24.09 8.58 -27.69
N GLY A 21 -23.48 8.53 -28.87
CA GLY A 21 -24.13 8.88 -30.14
C GLY A 21 -23.62 10.16 -30.81
N TRP A 22 -24.18 10.41 -31.99
CA TRP A 22 -23.95 11.59 -32.82
C TRP A 22 -25.05 12.62 -32.63
N TYR A 23 -24.70 13.90 -32.65
CA TYR A 23 -25.62 15.02 -32.46
C TYR A 23 -25.46 16.07 -33.56
N LEU A 24 -26.54 16.79 -33.86
CA LEU A 24 -26.56 17.88 -34.85
C LEU A 24 -25.99 19.20 -34.30
N ASP A 25 -25.77 19.29 -33.00
CA ASP A 25 -25.28 20.50 -32.34
C ASP A 25 -24.24 20.21 -31.24
N LYS A 26 -23.35 21.19 -31.01
CA LYS A 26 -22.29 21.12 -29.99
C LYS A 26 -22.78 21.03 -28.54
N LYS A 27 -24.04 21.40 -28.28
CA LYS A 27 -24.62 21.34 -26.93
C LYS A 27 -25.32 20.00 -26.69
N PHE A 28 -25.28 19.09 -27.65
CA PHE A 28 -25.85 17.75 -27.58
C PHE A 28 -27.34 17.75 -27.25
N LYS A 29 -28.10 18.73 -27.78
CA LYS A 29 -29.55 18.85 -27.55
C LYS A 29 -30.38 18.12 -28.60
N ASN A 30 -29.85 17.98 -29.82
CA ASN A 30 -30.53 17.38 -30.97
C ASN A 30 -29.76 16.11 -31.38
N PRO A 31 -30.17 14.92 -30.89
CA PRO A 31 -29.53 13.67 -31.28
C PRO A 31 -29.77 13.41 -32.77
N ALA A 32 -28.70 13.06 -33.48
CA ALA A 32 -28.75 12.54 -34.83
C ALA A 32 -28.88 11.01 -34.81
N TRP A 33 -28.15 10.32 -33.92
CA TRP A 33 -28.25 8.88 -33.69
C TRP A 33 -27.65 8.53 -32.34
N THR A 34 -28.20 7.54 -31.66
CA THR A 34 -27.71 6.97 -30.39
C THR A 34 -27.66 5.44 -30.46
N PRO A 35 -26.82 4.78 -29.65
CA PRO A 35 -26.77 3.30 -29.61
C PRO A 35 -28.10 2.61 -29.27
N ASP A 36 -29.05 3.33 -28.65
CA ASP A 36 -30.39 2.82 -28.34
C ASP A 36 -31.35 2.89 -29.55
N ASP A 37 -30.96 3.51 -30.66
CA ASP A 37 -31.78 3.59 -31.87
C ASP A 37 -31.61 2.33 -32.74
N ASP A 38 -32.70 1.57 -32.94
CA ASP A 38 -32.73 0.29 -33.69
C ASP A 38 -32.17 0.34 -35.11
N VAL A 39 -32.21 1.53 -35.76
CA VAL A 39 -31.73 1.72 -37.13
C VAL A 39 -31.06 3.09 -37.23
N PRO A 40 -29.80 3.19 -37.71
CA PRO A 40 -29.19 4.47 -38.04
C PRO A 40 -30.10 5.21 -39.03
N PRO A 41 -30.45 6.49 -38.80
CA PRO A 41 -31.40 7.17 -39.66
C PRO A 41 -30.91 7.14 -41.10
N ALA A 42 -31.65 6.42 -41.95
CA ALA A 42 -31.43 6.44 -43.39
C ALA A 42 -31.92 7.79 -43.95
N ARG A 43 -31.06 8.82 -43.94
CA ARG A 43 -31.19 10.13 -44.64
C ARG A 43 -29.89 10.93 -44.41
N ALA A 44 -29.28 11.67 -45.35
CA ALA A 44 -29.58 12.03 -46.73
C ALA A 44 -28.25 12.35 -47.48
N LEU A 45 -28.34 12.49 -48.81
CA LEU A 45 -27.24 12.67 -49.79
C LEU A 45 -26.57 14.08 -49.74
N ASN A 46 -26.50 14.74 -48.58
CA ASN A 46 -25.91 16.07 -48.42
C ASN A 46 -24.82 16.11 -47.35
N ASN A 47 -23.84 17.01 -47.52
CA ASN A 47 -22.78 17.22 -46.54
C ASN A 47 -23.37 17.71 -45.20
N MET A 48 -23.07 17.01 -44.11
CA MET A 48 -23.54 17.32 -42.76
C MET A 48 -22.38 17.29 -41.76
N THR A 49 -22.42 18.17 -40.77
CA THR A 49 -21.49 18.16 -39.62
C THR A 49 -22.18 17.51 -38.43
N LEU A 50 -21.57 16.45 -37.88
CA LEU A 50 -22.02 15.75 -36.68
C LEU A 50 -21.05 15.96 -35.52
N TYR A 51 -21.57 15.90 -34.29
CA TYR A 51 -20.81 16.03 -33.05
C TYR A 51 -20.92 14.74 -32.23
N ALA A 52 -19.79 14.09 -31.95
CA ALA A 52 -19.73 12.89 -31.12
C ALA A 52 -19.89 13.24 -29.63
N LYS A 53 -20.84 12.59 -28.95
CA LYS A 53 -20.99 12.68 -27.49
C LYS A 53 -20.30 11.50 -26.82
N TRP A 54 -19.55 11.80 -25.76
CA TRP A 54 -18.78 10.83 -24.99
C TRP A 54 -19.09 11.00 -23.51
N GLU A 55 -19.22 9.89 -22.79
CA GLU A 55 -19.36 9.85 -21.34
C GLU A 55 -18.15 9.15 -20.74
N ALA A 56 -17.56 9.69 -19.67
CA ALA A 56 -16.41 9.06 -19.03
C ALA A 56 -16.83 7.75 -18.37
N LYS A 57 -16.01 6.71 -18.51
CA LYS A 57 -16.23 5.44 -17.80
C LYS A 57 -15.97 5.62 -16.31
N ASP A 58 -16.88 5.11 -15.48
CA ASP A 58 -16.60 4.84 -14.08
C ASP A 58 -15.98 3.45 -13.94
N TYR A 59 -15.06 3.29 -13.00
CA TYR A 59 -14.35 2.04 -12.72
C TYR A 59 -13.96 1.98 -11.25
N TYR A 60 -13.51 0.81 -10.81
CA TYR A 60 -13.05 0.57 -9.45
C TYR A 60 -11.53 0.48 -9.41
N VAL A 61 -10.95 1.02 -8.34
CA VAL A 61 -9.54 0.79 -7.99
C VAL A 61 -9.54 -0.13 -6.78
N MET A 62 -9.11 -1.37 -6.98
CA MET A 62 -8.97 -2.38 -5.94
C MET A 62 -7.59 -2.23 -5.30
N MET A 63 -7.57 -2.11 -3.99
CA MET A 63 -6.40 -1.87 -3.17
C MET A 63 -6.09 -3.14 -2.38
N HIS A 64 -4.91 -3.73 -2.57
CA HIS A 64 -4.47 -4.93 -1.88
C HIS A 64 -3.39 -4.60 -0.87
N ALA A 65 -3.57 -5.00 0.39
CA ALA A 65 -2.57 -4.81 1.45
C ALA A 65 -1.26 -5.59 1.18
N ASN A 66 -1.30 -6.56 0.27
CA ASN A 66 -0.14 -7.23 -0.33
C ASN A 66 0.79 -7.92 0.68
N ALA A 67 0.23 -8.44 1.78
CA ALA A 67 0.86 -9.37 2.71
C ALA A 67 -0.21 -9.96 3.64
N ASP A 68 0.01 -11.19 4.13
CA ASP A 68 -0.95 -11.89 4.99
C ASP A 68 -1.15 -11.21 6.36
N ASP A 69 -0.13 -10.48 6.84
CA ASP A 69 -0.13 -9.72 8.08
C ASP A 69 -0.47 -8.23 7.88
N ALA A 70 -0.87 -7.84 6.67
CA ALA A 70 -1.22 -6.47 6.33
C ALA A 70 -2.73 -6.30 6.13
N TYR A 71 -3.23 -5.09 6.35
CA TYR A 71 -4.62 -4.74 6.17
C TYR A 71 -4.83 -3.28 5.77
N ILE A 72 -5.98 -3.00 5.18
CA ILE A 72 -6.53 -1.67 4.92
C ILE A 72 -7.61 -1.39 5.96
N LEU A 73 -7.69 -0.16 6.45
CA LEU A 73 -8.80 0.29 7.29
C LEU A 73 -9.95 0.73 6.40
N VAL A 74 -11.00 -0.09 6.35
CA VAL A 74 -12.22 0.19 5.60
C VAL A 74 -13.21 0.85 6.52
N THR A 75 -13.75 2.02 6.14
CA THR A 75 -14.87 2.63 6.87
C THR A 75 -16.17 2.07 6.29
N ASP A 76 -16.94 1.38 7.12
CA ASP A 76 -18.29 0.97 6.80
C ASP A 76 -19.15 2.23 6.62
N VAL A 77 -19.73 2.39 5.42
CA VAL A 77 -20.53 3.58 5.09
C VAL A 77 -21.88 3.62 5.81
N SER A 78 -22.34 2.50 6.37
CA SER A 78 -23.61 2.38 7.08
C SER A 78 -23.47 2.62 8.58
N SER A 79 -22.37 2.17 9.18
CA SER A 79 -22.12 2.31 10.64
C SER A 79 -21.06 3.37 10.99
N GLY A 80 -20.23 3.78 10.03
CA GLY A 80 -19.05 4.62 10.26
C GLY A 80 -17.89 3.90 10.94
N GLU A 81 -18.03 2.59 11.21
CA GLU A 81 -17.00 1.79 11.87
C GLU A 81 -15.83 1.50 10.95
N GLN A 82 -14.63 1.42 11.52
CA GLN A 82 -13.44 1.01 10.78
C GLN A 82 -13.16 -0.48 11.04
N ARG A 83 -13.00 -1.26 9.97
CA ARG A 83 -12.61 -2.67 10.07
C ARG A 83 -11.36 -2.95 9.25
N PRO A 84 -10.41 -3.77 9.76
CA PRO A 84 -9.32 -4.28 8.95
C PRO A 84 -9.84 -5.23 7.86
N SER A 85 -9.29 -5.10 6.66
CA SER A 85 -9.54 -6.00 5.52
C SER A 85 -8.26 -6.18 4.72
N PRO A 86 -7.97 -7.36 4.14
CA PRO A 86 -6.81 -7.54 3.27
C PRO A 86 -6.91 -6.71 1.97
N SER A 87 -8.13 -6.35 1.56
CA SER A 87 -8.39 -5.51 0.39
C SER A 87 -9.56 -4.53 0.62
N ASP A 88 -9.56 -3.45 -0.14
CA ASP A 88 -10.66 -2.46 -0.20
C ASP A 88 -10.72 -1.84 -1.60
N PHE A 89 -11.80 -1.16 -1.96
CA PHE A 89 -11.89 -0.48 -3.26
C PHE A 89 -12.47 0.93 -3.17
N VAL A 90 -12.13 1.74 -4.16
CA VAL A 90 -12.71 3.07 -4.37
C VAL A 90 -13.21 3.21 -5.81
N SER A 91 -14.25 4.01 -6.03
CA SER A 91 -14.72 4.33 -7.38
C SER A 91 -13.98 5.54 -7.94
N ALA A 92 -13.64 5.49 -9.23
CA ALA A 92 -13.01 6.57 -9.97
C ALA A 92 -13.72 6.80 -11.31
N THR A 93 -13.68 8.04 -11.81
CA THR A 93 -14.21 8.41 -13.13
C THR A 93 -13.06 8.79 -14.04
N TYR A 94 -13.00 8.21 -15.24
CA TYR A 94 -11.91 8.47 -16.17
C TYR A 94 -11.78 9.97 -16.52
N GLY A 95 -10.55 10.47 -16.49
CA GLY A 95 -10.22 11.88 -16.75
C GLY A 95 -10.49 12.82 -15.58
N LYS A 96 -11.13 12.36 -14.49
CA LYS A 96 -11.45 13.17 -13.31
C LYS A 96 -10.44 12.92 -12.20
N ALA A 97 -9.80 13.99 -11.72
CA ALA A 97 -8.83 13.88 -10.63
C ALA A 97 -9.50 13.45 -9.31
N MET A 98 -8.94 12.41 -8.68
CA MET A 98 -9.35 11.89 -7.37
C MET A 98 -8.13 11.72 -6.46
N ALA A 99 -8.27 12.06 -5.18
CA ALA A 99 -7.24 11.79 -4.19
C ALA A 99 -7.27 10.33 -3.75
N LEU A 100 -6.15 9.62 -3.88
CA LEU A 100 -6.02 8.25 -3.38
C LEU A 100 -5.72 8.28 -1.88
N THR A 101 -6.73 8.30 -1.02
CA THR A 101 -6.56 8.46 0.44
C THR A 101 -6.31 7.16 1.19
N ALA A 102 -6.57 6.01 0.56
CA ALA A 102 -6.35 4.70 1.16
C ALA A 102 -4.90 4.54 1.64
N LYS A 103 -4.76 3.90 2.80
CA LYS A 103 -3.48 3.51 3.43
C LYS A 103 -3.60 2.06 3.88
N ALA A 104 -2.52 1.33 3.75
CA ALA A 104 -2.39 0.01 4.35
C ALA A 104 -1.56 0.09 5.63
N ILE A 105 -1.77 -0.86 6.54
CA ILE A 105 -1.04 -1.04 7.79
C ILE A 105 -0.45 -2.46 7.80
N ARG A 106 0.81 -2.58 8.20
CA ARG A 106 1.52 -3.85 8.38
C ARG A 106 2.49 -3.70 9.56
N PRO A 107 2.28 -4.39 10.69
CA PRO A 107 3.15 -4.28 11.86
C PRO A 107 4.62 -4.53 11.52
N GLY A 108 5.54 -3.65 11.93
CA GLY A 108 6.95 -3.80 11.60
C GLY A 108 7.39 -3.21 10.26
N TYR A 109 6.47 -2.66 9.46
CA TYR A 109 6.78 -2.08 8.16
C TYR A 109 6.27 -0.65 8.03
N THR A 110 6.89 0.11 7.13
CA THR A 110 6.43 1.42 6.67
C THR A 110 5.75 1.28 5.31
N PHE A 111 4.50 1.72 5.22
CA PHE A 111 3.78 1.85 3.95
C PHE A 111 4.41 2.95 3.07
N LYS A 112 4.83 2.61 1.85
CA LYS A 112 5.50 3.54 0.91
C LYS A 112 4.57 4.10 -0.16
N GLY A 113 3.49 3.39 -0.49
CA GLY A 113 2.56 3.74 -1.55
C GLY A 113 2.04 2.49 -2.25
N TRP A 114 1.52 2.67 -3.45
CA TRP A 114 0.84 1.64 -4.22
C TRP A 114 1.53 1.43 -5.56
N ALA A 115 1.68 0.16 -5.96
CA ALA A 115 2.20 -0.30 -7.23
C ALA A 115 1.09 -0.93 -8.09
N GLU A 116 1.30 -1.05 -9.40
CA GLU A 116 0.35 -1.71 -10.32
C GLU A 116 0.49 -3.23 -10.34
N THR A 117 1.56 -3.75 -9.75
CA THR A 117 1.84 -5.18 -9.63
C THR A 117 2.31 -5.48 -8.21
N ALA A 118 2.18 -6.74 -7.77
CA ALA A 118 2.53 -7.16 -6.41
C ALA A 118 3.99 -6.85 -6.02
N ASP A 119 4.92 -7.00 -6.98
CA ASP A 119 6.36 -6.74 -6.79
C ASP A 119 6.81 -5.39 -7.40
N GLY A 120 5.86 -4.55 -7.81
CA GLY A 120 6.14 -3.31 -8.52
C GLY A 120 6.70 -2.20 -7.64
N ALA A 121 7.35 -1.23 -8.27
CA ALA A 121 7.73 0.00 -7.59
C ALA A 121 6.52 0.89 -7.30
N VAL A 122 6.63 1.77 -6.29
CA VAL A 122 5.58 2.74 -5.97
C VAL A 122 5.29 3.63 -7.18
N LYS A 123 4.05 3.58 -7.66
CA LYS A 123 3.52 4.48 -8.70
C LYS A 123 2.60 5.54 -8.12
N TYR A 124 1.79 5.17 -7.12
CA TYR A 124 0.80 6.06 -6.50
C TYR A 124 1.07 6.28 -5.01
N LYS A 125 1.12 7.54 -4.58
CA LYS A 125 1.28 7.91 -3.17
C LYS A 125 -0.07 8.25 -2.54
N SER A 126 -0.29 7.78 -1.33
CA SER A 126 -1.51 8.12 -0.56
C SER A 126 -1.62 9.63 -0.34
N GLY A 127 -2.84 10.16 -0.41
CA GLY A 127 -3.18 11.59 -0.36
C GLY A 127 -2.96 12.36 -1.67
N THR A 128 -2.32 11.77 -2.67
CA THR A 128 -2.05 12.44 -3.96
C THR A 128 -3.25 12.33 -4.90
N LYS A 129 -3.51 13.38 -5.68
CA LYS A 129 -4.56 13.38 -6.72
C LYS A 129 -4.04 12.83 -8.03
N TYR A 130 -4.73 11.84 -8.58
CA TYR A 130 -4.46 11.25 -9.89
C TYR A 130 -5.71 11.35 -10.76
N LYS A 131 -5.52 11.58 -12.06
CA LYS A 131 -6.63 11.64 -13.01
C LYS A 131 -7.11 10.25 -13.42
N ASN A 132 -6.17 9.32 -13.63
CA ASN A 132 -6.43 7.98 -14.11
C ASN A 132 -5.49 6.99 -13.41
N PHE A 133 -6.02 5.80 -13.11
CA PHE A 133 -5.24 4.65 -12.62
C PHE A 133 -5.05 3.57 -13.70
N ALA A 134 -5.75 3.68 -14.83
CA ALA A 134 -5.55 2.89 -16.04
C ALA A 134 -5.66 3.78 -17.29
N GLU A 135 -5.00 3.38 -18.38
CA GLU A 135 -5.02 4.12 -19.65
C GLU A 135 -6.35 3.94 -20.41
N ASP A 136 -6.97 2.77 -20.32
CA ASP A 136 -8.32 2.51 -20.83
C ASP A 136 -9.04 1.55 -19.87
N PRO A 137 -9.70 2.06 -18.81
CA PRO A 137 -10.47 1.21 -17.93
C PRO A 137 -11.69 0.65 -18.68
N GLU A 138 -12.08 -0.57 -18.36
CA GLU A 138 -13.42 -1.05 -18.71
C GLU A 138 -14.47 -0.33 -17.85
N GLN A 139 -15.67 -0.12 -18.40
CA GLN A 139 -16.76 0.46 -17.62
C GLN A 139 -17.15 -0.52 -16.52
N TYR A 140 -17.12 -0.06 -15.26
CA TYR A 140 -17.24 -0.88 -14.05
C TYR A 140 -16.16 -1.96 -13.90
N GLY A 141 -15.08 -1.88 -14.69
CA GLY A 141 -13.90 -2.73 -14.55
C GLY A 141 -13.10 -2.38 -13.31
N THR A 142 -12.11 -3.22 -13.00
CA THR A 142 -11.26 -3.05 -11.82
C THR A 142 -9.80 -2.85 -12.23
N VAL A 143 -9.13 -1.93 -11.54
CA VAL A 143 -7.69 -1.72 -11.60
C VAL A 143 -7.08 -2.12 -10.26
N ASP A 144 -6.20 -3.10 -10.26
CA ASP A 144 -5.54 -3.58 -9.05
C ASP A 144 -4.30 -2.77 -8.71
N LEU A 145 -4.21 -2.36 -7.45
CA LEU A 145 -3.06 -1.71 -6.86
C LEU A 145 -2.59 -2.47 -5.61
N TYR A 146 -1.29 -2.59 -5.44
CA TYR A 146 -0.66 -3.40 -4.40
C TYR A 146 0.18 -2.52 -3.48
N ALA A 147 0.02 -2.68 -2.17
CA ALA A 147 0.79 -1.92 -1.19
C ALA A 147 2.28 -2.28 -1.28
N VAL A 148 3.12 -1.25 -1.21
CA VAL A 148 4.58 -1.38 -1.18
C VAL A 148 5.08 -1.08 0.23
N TRP A 149 5.92 -1.96 0.74
CA TRP A 149 6.40 -1.96 2.11
C TRP A 149 7.92 -1.75 2.20
N SER A 150 8.37 -1.30 3.35
CA SER A 150 9.79 -1.28 3.73
C SER A 150 9.89 -1.67 5.18
N ALA A 151 10.69 -2.70 5.48
CA ALA A 151 10.88 -3.15 6.85
C ALA A 151 11.45 -2.03 7.72
N ASN A 152 10.85 -1.84 8.89
CA ASN A 152 11.34 -0.87 9.87
C ASN A 152 12.59 -1.42 10.55
N THR A 153 13.51 -0.52 10.89
CA THR A 153 14.71 -0.84 11.66
C THR A 153 14.50 -0.50 13.13
N TYR A 154 14.81 -1.47 13.99
CA TYR A 154 14.70 -1.37 15.45
C TYR A 154 16.08 -1.52 16.08
N THR A 155 16.24 -0.96 17.27
CA THR A 155 17.51 -0.96 18.01
C THR A 155 17.41 -1.82 19.26
N ILE A 156 18.43 -2.66 19.46
CA ILE A 156 18.71 -3.34 20.73
C ILE A 156 19.81 -2.55 21.45
N SER A 157 19.53 -2.11 22.67
CA SER A 157 20.48 -1.43 23.54
C SER A 157 20.80 -2.29 24.76
N ILE A 158 22.07 -2.66 24.90
CA ILE A 158 22.54 -3.51 26.00
C ILE A 158 23.36 -2.66 26.95
N LYS A 159 22.83 -2.43 28.16
CA LYS A 159 23.53 -1.78 29.26
C LYS A 159 24.45 -2.79 29.91
N VAL A 160 25.73 -2.71 29.56
CA VAL A 160 26.73 -3.73 29.93
C VAL A 160 27.16 -3.66 31.39
N ASN A 161 26.77 -2.60 32.11
CA ASN A 161 27.01 -2.44 33.55
C ASN A 161 28.46 -2.74 33.98
N GLY A 162 29.43 -2.22 33.20
CA GLY A 162 30.86 -2.37 33.45
C GLY A 162 31.53 -3.56 32.74
N GLY A 163 30.78 -4.38 31.99
CA GLY A 163 31.32 -5.43 31.12
C GLY A 163 31.48 -5.01 29.65
N THR A 164 31.65 -6.01 28.80
CA THR A 164 31.73 -5.90 27.33
C THR A 164 30.78 -6.89 26.66
N VAL A 165 30.48 -6.64 25.38
CA VAL A 165 29.75 -7.57 24.51
C VAL A 165 30.65 -7.90 23.33
N GLN A 166 30.73 -9.17 22.94
CA GLN A 166 31.47 -9.62 21.77
C GLN A 166 30.96 -8.90 20.49
N ASP A 167 31.88 -8.54 19.61
CA ASP A 167 31.63 -7.89 18.31
C ASP A 167 30.89 -6.54 18.33
N LEU A 168 30.52 -6.02 19.50
CA LEU A 168 29.85 -4.74 19.64
C LEU A 168 30.72 -3.74 20.41
N LYS A 169 30.82 -2.53 19.86
CA LYS A 169 31.45 -1.41 20.56
C LYS A 169 30.56 -0.94 21.70
N VAL A 170 31.16 -0.83 22.89
CA VAL A 170 30.52 -0.19 24.05
C VAL A 170 30.84 1.30 24.07
N SER A 171 29.81 2.15 24.05
CA SER A 171 29.91 3.60 24.21
C SER A 171 29.07 4.04 25.39
N SER A 172 29.66 4.77 26.35
CA SER A 172 28.99 5.24 27.57
C SER A 172 28.22 4.11 28.29
N GLY A 173 28.87 2.96 28.48
CA GLY A 173 28.30 1.79 29.15
C GLY A 173 27.15 1.11 28.41
N THR A 174 26.99 1.37 27.11
CA THR A 174 25.93 0.79 26.28
C THR A 174 26.52 0.23 24.98
N ALA A 175 26.24 -1.03 24.68
CA ALA A 175 26.39 -1.59 23.34
C ALA A 175 25.07 -1.46 22.58
N LYS A 176 25.13 -1.23 21.26
CA LYS A 176 23.94 -1.13 20.41
C LYS A 176 24.11 -1.94 19.14
N THR A 177 23.02 -2.52 18.68
CA THR A 177 22.88 -3.14 17.37
C THR A 177 21.46 -2.94 16.86
N THR A 178 21.21 -3.21 15.59
CA THR A 178 19.89 -3.05 14.96
C THR A 178 19.38 -4.34 14.36
N TYR A 179 18.08 -4.43 14.17
CA TYR A 179 17.41 -5.54 13.51
C TYR A 179 16.21 -5.03 12.70
N THR A 180 15.71 -5.85 11.78
CA THR A 180 14.42 -5.64 11.11
C THR A 180 13.53 -6.86 11.37
N VAL A 181 12.25 -6.75 10.99
CA VAL A 181 11.35 -7.90 10.98
C VAL A 181 11.74 -8.99 9.97
N GLU A 182 12.62 -8.69 9.03
CA GLU A 182 13.14 -9.65 8.03
C GLU A 182 14.51 -10.23 8.43
N ASP A 183 15.30 -9.49 9.21
CA ASP A 183 16.60 -9.92 9.73
C ASP A 183 16.66 -9.76 11.25
N THR A 184 16.51 -10.88 11.94
CA THR A 184 16.53 -10.99 13.40
C THR A 184 17.86 -11.52 13.95
N SER A 185 18.93 -11.55 13.14
CA SER A 185 20.24 -12.08 13.54
C SER A 185 20.80 -11.44 14.82
N ALA A 186 20.47 -10.18 15.07
CA ALA A 186 20.84 -9.46 16.29
C ALA A 186 20.24 -10.07 17.58
N PHE A 187 19.25 -10.96 17.49
CA PHE A 187 18.66 -11.61 18.67
C PHE A 187 19.60 -12.62 19.34
N ARG A 188 20.71 -12.99 18.67
CA ARG A 188 21.79 -13.74 19.32
C ARG A 188 22.31 -13.02 20.57
N TYR A 189 22.41 -11.69 20.53
CA TYR A 189 22.79 -10.88 21.68
C TYR A 189 21.71 -10.79 22.76
N LEU A 190 20.62 -11.54 22.68
CA LEU A 190 19.61 -11.64 23.73
C LEU A 190 19.45 -13.07 24.24
N SER A 191 20.12 -14.04 23.61
CA SER A 191 19.85 -15.46 23.80
C SER A 191 21.09 -16.34 23.87
N GLU A 192 22.16 -15.97 23.20
CA GLU A 192 23.38 -16.77 23.14
C GLU A 192 24.26 -16.50 24.39
N PRO A 193 24.62 -17.55 25.16
CA PRO A 193 25.53 -17.41 26.28
C PRO A 193 26.96 -17.14 25.80
N GLY A 194 27.81 -16.60 26.69
CA GLY A 194 29.24 -16.41 26.41
C GLY A 194 29.59 -15.19 25.56
N LEU A 195 28.61 -14.42 25.09
CA LEU A 195 28.83 -13.16 24.38
C LEU A 195 29.24 -11.99 25.30
N TYR A 196 29.22 -12.19 26.62
CA TYR A 196 29.44 -11.15 27.61
C TYR A 196 30.62 -11.48 28.51
N SER A 197 31.42 -10.46 28.83
CA SER A 197 32.53 -10.62 29.77
C SER A 197 32.70 -9.41 30.68
N ARG A 198 33.10 -9.66 31.92
CA ARG A 198 33.52 -8.64 32.89
C ARG A 198 34.53 -9.26 33.86
N ALA A 199 35.72 -8.68 33.98
CA ALA A 199 36.78 -9.25 34.81
C ALA A 199 36.39 -9.36 36.30
N GLY A 200 36.47 -10.57 36.87
CA GLY A 200 36.12 -10.89 38.26
C GLY A 200 34.61 -11.06 38.51
N TYR A 201 33.81 -11.26 37.46
CA TYR A 201 32.36 -11.43 37.55
C TYR A 201 31.83 -12.45 36.54
N VAL A 202 30.81 -13.20 36.95
CA VAL A 202 30.02 -14.10 36.11
C VAL A 202 28.73 -13.41 35.64
N PHE A 203 28.35 -13.65 34.38
CA PHE A 203 27.09 -13.19 33.81
C PHE A 203 25.90 -13.91 34.46
N ASP A 204 24.92 -13.15 34.96
CA ASP A 204 23.73 -13.67 35.69
C ASP A 204 22.40 -13.27 35.02
N GLY A 205 22.45 -13.02 33.71
CA GLY A 205 21.27 -12.78 32.88
C GLY A 205 21.06 -11.33 32.45
N LEU A 206 20.07 -11.18 31.56
CA LEU A 206 19.57 -9.90 31.05
C LEU A 206 18.29 -9.52 31.79
N TYR A 207 18.11 -8.22 32.03
CA TYR A 207 16.99 -7.66 32.75
C TYR A 207 16.39 -6.48 31.98
N THR A 208 15.09 -6.26 32.08
CA THR A 208 14.40 -5.15 31.40
C THR A 208 14.44 -3.84 32.19
N ASP A 209 14.85 -3.89 33.45
CA ASP A 209 14.92 -2.75 34.34
C ASP A 209 16.33 -2.53 34.91
N LYS A 210 16.65 -1.27 35.17
CA LYS A 210 17.95 -0.87 35.74
C LYS A 210 18.20 -1.46 37.13
N ALA A 211 17.15 -1.75 37.91
CA ALA A 211 17.28 -2.32 39.25
C ALA A 211 17.55 -3.84 39.22
N LEU A 212 17.55 -4.46 38.04
CA LEU A 212 17.84 -5.89 37.83
C LEU A 212 16.86 -6.79 38.58
N THR A 213 15.58 -6.43 38.55
CA THR A 213 14.50 -7.16 39.25
C THR A 213 13.56 -7.91 38.32
N LYS A 214 13.54 -7.56 37.03
CA LYS A 214 12.70 -8.14 35.99
C LYS A 214 13.55 -8.82 34.93
N PRO A 215 13.77 -10.14 35.03
CA PRO A 215 14.47 -10.90 34.01
C PRO A 215 13.87 -10.64 32.63
N PHE A 216 14.72 -10.55 31.62
CA PHE A 216 14.31 -10.40 30.23
C PHE A 216 13.77 -11.74 29.72
N ASP A 217 12.54 -11.71 29.19
CA ASP A 217 11.89 -12.87 28.57
C ASP A 217 11.94 -12.73 27.04
N GLN A 218 12.65 -13.65 26.39
CA GLN A 218 12.81 -13.67 24.93
C GLN A 218 11.50 -13.95 24.18
N THR A 219 10.51 -14.56 24.80
CA THR A 219 9.21 -14.85 24.15
C THR A 219 8.41 -13.58 23.86
N THR A 220 8.78 -12.46 24.48
CA THR A 220 8.21 -11.14 24.22
C THR A 220 8.79 -10.48 22.97
N LEU A 221 9.80 -11.08 22.35
CA LEU A 221 10.35 -10.60 21.09
C LEU A 221 9.32 -10.82 19.97
N LEU A 222 8.98 -9.73 19.27
CA LEU A 222 8.28 -9.69 17.97
C LEU A 222 6.75 -9.79 17.94
N ASN A 223 5.99 -9.17 18.85
CA ASN A 223 4.67 -8.66 18.45
C ASN A 223 4.10 -7.59 19.42
N PRO A 224 4.05 -6.30 19.07
CA PRO A 224 4.66 -5.67 17.89
C PRO A 224 6.18 -5.49 18.06
N PRO A 225 6.95 -5.43 16.96
CA PRO A 225 8.39 -5.14 17.02
C PRO A 225 8.66 -3.71 17.53
N ALA A 226 9.69 -3.55 18.36
CA ALA A 226 10.02 -2.29 19.03
C ALA A 226 11.51 -2.18 19.40
N ASN A 227 11.94 -0.97 19.75
CA ASN A 227 13.27 -0.79 20.35
C ASN A 227 13.31 -1.43 21.74
N ILE A 228 14.42 -2.11 22.05
CA ILE A 228 14.58 -2.85 23.31
C ILE A 228 15.79 -2.32 24.06
N THR A 229 15.66 -2.18 25.37
CA THR A 229 16.80 -1.93 26.27
C THR A 229 16.84 -3.03 27.33
N VAL A 230 18.00 -3.67 27.45
CA VAL A 230 18.28 -4.68 28.48
C VAL A 230 19.50 -4.29 29.30
N TYR A 231 19.56 -4.79 30.53
CA TYR A 231 20.62 -4.54 31.49
C TYR A 231 21.25 -5.87 31.90
N ILE A 232 22.58 -5.95 31.84
CA ILE A 232 23.31 -7.13 32.27
C ILE A 232 23.40 -7.14 33.79
N LYS A 233 23.07 -8.26 34.41
CA LYS A 233 23.40 -8.55 35.80
C LYS A 233 24.69 -9.35 35.87
N TRP A 234 25.52 -8.98 36.84
CA TRP A 234 26.80 -9.60 37.12
C TRP A 234 26.81 -10.09 38.56
N VAL A 235 27.32 -11.30 38.80
CA VAL A 235 27.61 -11.83 40.13
C VAL A 235 29.12 -11.88 40.29
N LYS A 236 29.64 -11.40 41.43
CA LYS A 236 31.09 -11.42 41.68
C LYS A 236 31.54 -12.88 41.84
N GLU A 237 32.66 -13.21 41.20
CA GLU A 237 33.35 -14.51 41.37
C GLU A 237 33.78 -14.75 42.82
#